data_AF-A0A365NZU4-F1
#
_entry.id   AF-A0A365NZU4-F1
#
_cell.length_a   1.000
_cell.length_b   1.000
_cell.length_c   1.000
_cell.angle_alpha   90.00
_cell.angle_beta   90.00
_cell.angle_gamma   90.00
#
_symmetry.space_group_name_H-M   'P 1'
#
loop_
_entity.id
_entity.type
_entity.pdbx_description
1 polymer ?
#
loop_
_entity_poly.entity_id
_entity_poly.type
_entity_poly.pdbx_seq_one_letter_code
_entity_poly.pdbx_strand_id
1 'polypeptide(L)'
;MLIFLKGCGNYQLTLNNLNFSLTEEELIAFTNYLKRIDIDYWEKEYQHSIYKKKIPIPTLQSNFIILITRLELYELLLLLSTESSNEMLSYHDLKNGICWN
;
A
#
# COMPACT_ATOMS: atom_id res chain seq x y z
N MET A 1 5.60 -4.20 -2.40
CA MET A 1 5.70 -5.68 -2.45
C MET A 1 4.99 -6.25 -1.23
N LEU A 2 4.14 -7.27 -1.41
CA LEU A 2 3.43 -7.97 -0.34
C LEU A 2 3.81 -9.45 -0.38
N ILE A 3 4.28 -10.01 0.74
CA ILE A 3 4.72 -11.41 0.85
C ILE A 3 4.06 -12.07 2.05
N PHE A 4 3.53 -13.28 1.87
CA PHE A 4 3.10 -14.12 2.99
C PHE A 4 4.25 -15.00 3.50
N LEU A 5 4.59 -14.90 4.79
CA LEU A 5 5.62 -15.68 5.43
C LEU A 5 5.03 -16.93 6.11
N LYS A 6 5.12 -18.07 5.42
CA LYS A 6 4.59 -19.36 5.90
C LYS A 6 5.10 -19.80 7.28
N GLY A 7 6.31 -19.37 7.68
CA GLY A 7 6.91 -19.76 8.95
C GLY A 7 6.29 -19.10 10.19
N CYS A 8 5.75 -17.88 10.05
CA CYS A 8 5.17 -17.12 11.17
C CYS A 8 3.71 -16.71 10.94
N GLY A 9 3.12 -17.02 9.78
CA GLY A 9 1.72 -16.69 9.48
C GLY A 9 1.45 -15.21 9.20
N ASN A 10 2.50 -14.40 9.10
CA ASN A 10 2.38 -12.95 8.90
C ASN A 10 2.62 -12.54 7.45
N TYR A 11 2.06 -11.40 7.09
CA TYR A 11 2.29 -10.69 5.85
C TYR A 11 3.35 -9.61 6.04
N GLN A 12 4.34 -9.59 5.15
CA GLN A 12 5.31 -8.51 5.03
C GLN A 12 4.87 -7.59 3.89
N LEU A 13 4.55 -6.35 4.22
CA LEU A 13 4.25 -5.30 3.26
C LEU A 13 5.39 -4.29 3.24
N THR A 14 6.06 -4.19 2.10
CA THR A 14 7.15 -3.23 1.88
C THR A 14 6.77 -2.22 0.81
N LEU A 15 6.88 -0.93 1.12
CA LEU A 15 6.76 0.17 0.17
C LEU A 15 7.79 1.25 0.52
N ASN A 16 8.67 1.60 -0.42
CA ASN A 16 9.77 2.55 -0.23
C ASN A 16 10.59 2.21 1.03
N ASN A 17 10.61 3.12 2.01
CA ASN A 17 11.30 2.97 3.29
C ASN A 17 10.41 2.42 4.42
N LEU A 18 9.19 2.00 4.11
CA LEU A 18 8.23 1.45 5.07
C LEU A 18 8.19 -0.08 4.94
N ASN A 19 8.24 -0.75 6.08
CA ASN A 19 8.08 -2.19 6.18
C ASN A 19 7.12 -2.51 7.32
N PHE A 20 6.07 -3.25 7.02
CA PHE A 20 5.05 -3.67 7.97
C PHE A 20 5.04 -5.19 8.07
N SER A 21 5.10 -5.69 9.30
CA SER A 21 4.83 -7.09 9.62
C SER A 21 3.45 -7.16 10.25
N LEU A 22 2.48 -7.70 9.53
CA LEU A 22 1.08 -7.70 9.92
C LEU A 22 0.53 -9.12 9.95
N THR A 23 -0.30 -9.43 10.93
CA THR A 23 -1.21 -10.59 10.87
C THR A 23 -2.26 -10.38 9.77
N GLU A 24 -3.00 -11.43 9.40
CA GLU A 24 -4.09 -11.31 8.42
C GLU A 24 -5.15 -10.29 8.85
N GLU A 25 -5.56 -10.32 10.13
CA GLU A 25 -6.54 -9.39 10.69
C GLU A 25 -6.05 -7.94 10.63
N GLU A 26 -4.78 -7.71 11.01
CA GLU A 26 -4.15 -6.38 10.93
C GLU A 26 -4.02 -5.89 9.49
N LEU A 27 -3.70 -6.77 8.53
CA LEU A 27 -3.61 -6.43 7.12
C LEU A 27 -4.99 -6.01 6.56
N ILE A 28 -6.05 -6.73 6.90
CA ILE A 28 -7.43 -6.40 6.51
C ILE A 28 -7.85 -5.07 7.13
N ALA A 29 -7.61 -4.88 8.43
CA ALA A 29 -7.92 -3.64 9.13
C ALA A 29 -7.16 -2.45 8.53
N PHE A 30 -5.86 -2.63 8.25
CA PHE A 30 -5.02 -1.62 7.63
C PHE A 30 -5.52 -1.25 6.23
N THR A 31 -5.86 -2.25 5.40
CA THR A 31 -6.42 -2.03 4.06
C THR A 31 -7.73 -1.23 4.12
N ASN A 32 -8.62 -1.59 5.03
CA ASN A 32 -9.90 -0.90 5.22
C ASN A 32 -9.70 0.53 5.73
N TYR A 33 -8.71 0.76 6.59
CA TYR A 33 -8.32 2.10 7.04
C TYR A 33 -7.86 2.95 5.85
N LEU A 34 -6.91 2.46 5.05
CA LEU A 34 -6.37 3.20 3.90
C LEU A 34 -7.47 3.59 2.90
N LYS A 35 -8.43 2.70 2.64
CA LYS A 35 -9.57 2.95 1.73
C LYS A 35 -10.51 4.07 2.22
N ARG A 36 -10.53 4.37 3.52
CA ARG A 36 -11.40 5.37 4.13
C ARG A 36 -10.74 6.74 4.30
N ILE A 37 -9.44 6.86 4.00
CA ILE A 37 -8.73 8.13 4.11
C ILE A 37 -9.30 9.12 3.09
N ASP A 38 -9.77 10.27 3.57
CA ASP A 38 -10.11 11.41 2.73
C ASP A 38 -8.82 12.17 2.36
N ILE A 39 -8.33 11.90 1.15
CA ILE A 39 -7.07 12.45 0.66
C ILE A 39 -7.17 13.96 0.46
N ASP A 40 -8.29 14.42 -0.11
CA ASP A 40 -8.49 15.83 -0.45
C ASP A 40 -8.58 16.68 0.82
N TYR A 41 -9.22 16.15 1.86
CA TYR A 41 -9.23 16.76 3.19
C TYR A 41 -7.80 16.96 3.72
N TRP A 42 -6.98 15.91 3.77
CA TRP A 42 -5.63 16.01 4.34
C TRP A 42 -4.68 16.89 3.54
N GLU A 43 -4.75 16.85 2.21
CA GLU A 43 -3.93 17.72 1.37
C GLU A 43 -4.30 19.20 1.52
N LYS A 44 -5.58 19.49 1.76
CA LYS A 44 -6.09 20.84 2.06
C LYS A 44 -5.68 21.29 3.46
N GLU A 45 -5.87 20.44 4.47
CA GLU A 45 -5.50 20.74 5.86
C GLU A 45 -4.01 21.09 5.97
N TYR A 46 -3.16 20.30 5.32
CA TYR A 46 -1.71 20.53 5.28
C TYR A 46 -1.25 21.31 4.05
N GLN A 47 -2.10 22.12 3.42
CA GLN A 47 -1.74 22.83 2.18
C GLN A 47 -0.53 23.76 2.34
N HIS A 48 -0.39 24.38 3.51
CA HIS A 48 0.71 25.30 3.85
C HIS A 48 1.88 24.63 4.59
N SER A 49 1.86 23.30 4.70
CA SER A 49 2.98 22.55 5.29
C SER A 49 4.23 22.68 4.42
N ILE A 50 5.39 22.77 5.07
CA ILE A 50 6.70 22.69 4.39
C ILE A 50 7.02 21.28 3.87
N TYR A 51 6.28 20.27 4.33
CA TYR A 51 6.49 18.87 3.96
C TYR A 51 5.69 18.49 2.72
N LYS A 52 6.32 17.74 1.82
CA LYS A 52 5.67 17.18 0.62
C LYS A 52 4.65 16.08 0.95
N LYS A 53 4.92 15.31 2.00
CA LYS A 53 4.04 14.25 2.48
C LYS A 53 3.01 14.84 3.43
N LYS A 54 1.73 14.62 3.16
CA LYS A 54 0.62 15.33 3.82
C LYS A 54 -0.41 14.39 4.43
N ILE A 55 -0.45 13.13 4.01
CA ILE A 55 -1.47 12.20 4.47
C ILE A 55 -0.91 11.44 5.68
N PRO A 56 -1.51 11.59 6.87
CA PRO A 56 -1.07 10.87 8.05
C PRO A 56 -1.62 9.44 8.10
N ILE A 57 -0.75 8.51 8.47
CA ILE A 57 -1.09 7.17 8.95
C ILE A 57 -0.64 7.13 10.43
N PRO A 58 -1.60 7.17 11.39
CA PRO A 58 -1.27 7.05 12.79
C PRO A 58 -0.78 5.64 13.09
N THR A 59 0.15 5.54 14.03
CA THR A 59 0.63 4.25 14.54
C THR A 59 0.12 4.03 15.96
N LEU A 60 0.32 2.83 16.50
CA LEU A 60 0.00 2.55 17.91
C LEU A 60 0.91 3.30 18.88
N GLN A 61 2.05 3.82 18.41
CA GLN A 61 2.94 4.65 19.21
C GLN A 61 2.46 6.10 19.15
N SER A 62 2.09 6.66 20.32
CA SER A 62 1.52 8.00 20.42
C SER A 62 2.43 9.14 19.94
N ASN A 63 3.74 8.88 19.86
CA ASN A 63 4.76 9.84 19.43
C ASN A 63 5.29 9.56 18.02
N PHE A 64 4.64 8.69 17.25
CA PHE A 64 5.10 8.32 15.92
C PHE A 64 3.94 8.26 14.92
N ILE A 65 4.09 9.04 13.84
CA ILE A 65 3.15 9.11 12.74
C ILE A 65 3.89 8.96 11.42
N ILE A 66 3.31 8.22 10.50
CA ILE A 66 3.86 8.06 9.16
C ILE A 66 3.16 9.08 8.26
N LEU A 67 3.94 9.88 7.54
CA LEU A 67 3.40 10.76 6.50
C LEU A 67 3.65 10.13 5.13
N ILE A 68 2.63 10.10 4.29
CA ILE A 68 2.71 9.64 2.90
C ILE A 68 2.15 10.67 1.93
N THR A 69 2.48 10.50 0.65
CA THR A 69 1.85 11.23 -0.46
C THR A 69 0.60 10.51 -0.96
N ARG A 70 -0.23 11.20 -1.76
CA ARG A 70 -1.35 10.59 -2.48
C ARG A 70 -0.91 9.41 -3.36
N LEU A 71 0.22 9.55 -4.05
CA LEU A 71 0.75 8.48 -4.90
C LEU A 71 1.12 7.24 -4.07
N GLU A 72 1.84 7.42 -2.96
CA GLU A 72 2.20 6.34 -2.05
C GLU A 72 0.96 5.65 -1.45
N LEU A 73 -0.11 6.39 -1.16
CA LEU A 73 -1.37 5.80 -0.70
C LEU A 73 -1.99 4.92 -1.78
N TYR A 74 -2.01 5.36 -3.04
CA TYR A 74 -2.51 4.55 -4.15
C TYR A 74 -1.64 3.31 -4.41
N GLU A 75 -0.32 3.43 -4.31
CA GLU A 75 0.59 2.28 -4.40
C GLU A 75 0.34 1.27 -3.28
N LEU A 76 0.12 1.72 -2.04
CA LEU A 76 -0.29 0.84 -0.94
C LEU A 76 -1.60 0.13 -1.26
N LEU A 77 -2.62 0.87 -1.70
CA LEU A 77 -3.92 0.30 -2.04
C LEU A 77 -3.83 -0.72 -3.18
N LEU A 78 -2.99 -0.46 -4.19
CA LEU A 78 -2.73 -1.38 -5.31
C LEU A 78 -2.00 -2.65 -4.85
N LEU A 79 -1.01 -2.53 -3.95
CA LEU A 79 -0.33 -3.69 -3.38
C LEU A 79 -1.27 -4.55 -2.51
N LEU A 80 -2.30 -3.94 -1.92
CA LEU A 80 -3.28 -4.58 -1.05
C LEU A 80 -4.55 -5.01 -1.79
N SER A 81 -4.74 -4.61 -3.06
CA SER A 81 -5.84 -5.07 -3.87
C SER A 81 -5.57 -6.50 -4.34
N THR A 82 -6.43 -7.42 -3.95
CA THR A 82 -6.44 -8.82 -4.40
C THR A 82 -6.99 -8.98 -5.82
N GLU A 83 -7.38 -7.89 -6.48
CA GLU A 83 -7.72 -7.94 -7.90
C GLU A 83 -6.42 -8.13 -8.67
N SER A 84 -6.16 -9.37 -9.05
CA SER A 84 -5.29 -9.68 -10.17
C SER A 84 -5.81 -8.92 -11.38
N SER A 85 -5.28 -7.73 -11.65
CA SER A 85 -5.28 -7.22 -13.01
C SER A 85 -4.33 -8.13 -13.79
N ASN A 86 -4.85 -9.28 -14.23
CA ASN A 86 -4.34 -10.02 -15.37
C ASN A 86 -4.55 -9.18 -16.64
N GLU A 87 -4.08 -7.93 -16.64
CA GLU A 87 -4.03 -6.99 -17.75
C GLU A 87 -3.35 -5.73 -17.17
N MET A 88 -2.10 -5.44 -17.55
CA MET A 88 -1.79 -5.13 -18.93
C MET A 88 -0.52 -5.85 -19.39
N LEU A 89 -0.70 -7.03 -19.98
CA LEU A 89 0.30 -7.62 -20.86
C LEU A 89 0.46 -6.69 -22.08
N SER A 90 1.69 -6.32 -22.42
CA SER A 90 1.95 -5.57 -23.66
C SER A 90 1.83 -6.51 -24.86
N TYR A 91 1.56 -5.96 -26.06
CA TYR A 91 1.51 -6.75 -27.30
C TYR A 91 2.79 -7.60 -27.53
N HIS A 92 3.92 -7.15 -27.01
CA HIS A 92 5.19 -7.87 -27.10
C HIS A 92 5.24 -9.14 -26.23
N ASP A 93 4.45 -9.19 -25.16
CA ASP A 93 4.38 -10.36 -24.27
C ASP A 93 3.58 -11.51 -24.90
N LEU A 94 2.74 -11.23 -25.91
CA LEU A 94 1.97 -12.24 -26.63
C LEU A 94 2.76 -12.99 -27.72
N LYS A 95 3.85 -12.40 -28.23
CA LYS A 95 4.59 -12.99 -29.37
C LYS A 95 5.54 -14.12 -28.95
N ASN A 96 5.94 -14.17 -27.69
CA ASN A 96 6.88 -15.16 -27.17
C ASN A 96 6.22 -16.22 -26.28
N GLY A 97 4.98 -16.61 -26.60
CA GLY A 97 4.34 -17.84 -26.15
C GLY A 97 4.52 -18.19 -24.67
N ILE A 98 3.64 -17.69 -23.81
CA ILE A 98 3.62 -18.07 -22.40
C ILE A 98 3.12 -19.53 -22.29
N CYS A 99 4.05 -20.46 -22.07
CA CYS A 99 3.74 -21.84 -21.65
C CYS A 99 3.48 -21.86 -20.14
N TRP A 100 2.26 -22.20 -19.75
CA TRP A 100 1.94 -22.57 -18.37
C TRP A 100 2.12 -24.08 -18.23
N ASN A 101 3.03 -24.51 -17.35
CA ASN A 101 3.07 -25.87 -16.79
C ASN A 101 2.49 -25.83 -15.38
#